data_AF-A0A7W0V0U3-F1
#
_entry.id   AF-A0A7W0V0U3-F1
#
_cell.length_a   1.000
_cell.length_b   1.000
_cell.length_c   1.000
_cell.angle_alpha   90.00
_cell.angle_beta   90.00
_cell.angle_gamma   90.00
#
_symmetry.space_group_name_H-M   'P 1'
#
loop_
_entity.id
_entity.type
_entity.pdbx_description
1 polymer ?
#
loop_
_entity_poly.entity_id
_entity_poly.type
_entity_poly.pdbx_seq_one_letter_code
_entity_poly.pdbx_strand_id
1 'polypeptide(L)' 'TAAYNNARRDVVAIAVTSQIRTPLSFGEVIVGDWSNAGLLKPSVIKPILTTIEQGLVLNTLGRL' A
#
# COMPACT_ATOMS: atom_id res chain seq x y z
N THR A 1 -14.18 -8.33 -3.21
CA THR A 1 -13.08 -7.47 -3.71
C THR A 1 -12.29 -8.15 -4.82
N ALA A 2 -11.83 -9.40 -4.65
CA ALA A 2 -11.07 -10.11 -5.68
C ALA A 2 -11.76 -10.17 -7.06
N ALA A 3 -13.07 -10.47 -7.11
CA ALA A 3 -13.82 -10.48 -8.37
C ALA A 3 -13.81 -9.13 -9.13
N TYR A 4 -13.84 -8.01 -8.40
CA TYR A 4 -13.79 -6.67 -9.00
C TYR A 4 -12.41 -6.37 -9.60
N ASN A 5 -11.35 -6.70 -8.85
CA ASN A 5 -9.97 -6.48 -9.29
C ASN A 5 -9.66 -7.40 -10.47
N ASN A 6 -10.01 -8.69 -10.40
CA ASN A 6 -9.76 -9.65 -11.48
C ASN A 6 -10.46 -9.30 -12.81
N ALA A 7 -11.59 -8.61 -12.76
CA ALA A 7 -12.35 -8.21 -13.95
C ALA A 7 -11.76 -6.99 -14.67
N ARG A 8 -10.84 -6.25 -14.06
CA ARG A 8 -10.23 -5.03 -14.60
C ARG A 8 -8.79 -5.26 -14.97
N ARG A 9 -8.28 -4.48 -15.92
CA ARG A 9 -6.84 -4.42 -16.20
C ARG A 9 -6.09 -3.46 -15.28
N ASP A 10 -6.81 -2.57 -14.61
CA ASP A 10 -6.22 -1.59 -13.71
C ASP A 10 -6.56 -1.90 -12.24
N VAL A 11 -5.70 -1.44 -11.34
CA VAL A 11 -5.90 -1.49 -9.89
C VAL A 11 -5.67 -0.11 -9.28
N VAL A 12 -6.47 0.19 -8.26
CA VAL A 12 -6.25 1.37 -7.41
C VAL A 12 -5.25 0.98 -6.33
N ALA A 13 -4.14 1.72 -6.26
CA ALA A 13 -3.07 1.52 -5.31
C ALA A 13 -2.91 2.76 -4.43
N ILE A 14 -2.41 2.55 -3.21
CA ILE A 14 -2.01 3.61 -2.29
C ILE A 14 -0.54 3.42 -1.93
N ALA A 15 0.21 4.52 -1.87
CA ALA A 15 1.64 4.46 -1.62
C ALA A 15 1.94 4.09 -0.15
N VAL A 16 2.85 3.13 0.05
CA VAL A 16 3.42 2.77 1.35
C VAL A 16 4.91 3.08 1.33
N THR A 17 5.41 3.76 2.36
CA THR A 17 6.84 4.08 2.49
C THR A 17 7.32 3.91 3.91
N SER A 18 8.58 3.52 4.06
CA SER A 18 9.22 3.41 5.37
C SER A 18 9.97 4.69 5.77
N GLN A 19 9.83 5.75 4.98
CA GLN A 19 10.27 7.09 5.36
C GLN A 19 9.22 7.73 6.25
N ILE A 20 9.25 7.37 7.52
CA ILE A 20 8.37 7.94 8.53
C ILE A 20 8.93 9.30 8.94
N ARG A 21 8.11 10.35 8.81
CA ARG A 21 8.43 11.70 9.29
C ARG A 21 7.44 12.04 10.40
N THR A 22 7.94 12.60 11.49
CA THR A 22 7.13 12.99 12.64
C THR A 22 7.14 14.52 12.82
N PRO A 23 5.98 15.15 13.06
CA PRO A 23 4.64 14.56 13.12
C PRO A 23 4.17 14.04 11.75
N LEU A 24 3.25 13.08 11.77
CA LEU A 24 2.63 12.58 10.54
C LEU A 24 1.89 13.71 9.84
N SER A 25 1.98 13.76 8.51
CA SER A 25 1.21 14.70 7.71
C SER A 25 -0.27 14.31 7.69
N PHE A 26 -1.14 15.25 7.33
CA PHE A 26 -2.57 14.96 7.15
C PHE A 26 -2.80 13.77 6.24
N GLY A 27 -3.65 12.83 6.67
CA GLY A 27 -3.98 11.61 5.92
C GLY A 27 -2.91 10.52 5.91
N GLU A 28 -1.76 10.72 6.57
CA GLU A 28 -0.78 9.67 6.77
C GLU A 28 -1.18 8.73 7.91
N VAL A 29 -1.00 7.42 7.71
CA VAL A 29 -1.38 6.39 8.69
C VAL A 29 -0.22 5.44 8.90
N ILE A 30 0.21 5.25 10.16
CA ILE A 30 1.23 4.26 10.51
C ILE A 30 0.67 2.86 10.29
N VAL A 31 1.45 2.00 9.63
CA VAL A 31 1.20 0.57 9.58
C VAL A 31 1.62 -0.03 10.91
N GLY A 32 0.64 -0.35 11.77
CA GLY A 32 0.89 -0.83 13.13
C GLY A 32 1.66 -2.15 13.18
N ASP A 33 1.02 -3.23 12.72
CA ASP A 33 1.62 -4.57 12.70
C ASP A 33 2.35 -4.85 11.37
N TRP A 34 3.35 -4.01 11.08
CA TRP A 34 4.07 -4.04 9.81
C TRP A 34 4.73 -5.40 9.53
N SER A 35 5.19 -6.11 10.57
CA SER A 35 5.84 -7.41 10.41
C SER A 35 4.85 -8.50 9.99
N ASN A 36 3.67 -8.57 10.63
CA ASN A 36 2.65 -9.53 10.23
C ASN A 36 1.99 -9.14 8.88
N ALA A 37 2.00 -7.85 8.54
CA ALA A 37 1.59 -7.36 7.24
C ALA A 37 2.59 -7.68 6.10
N GLY A 38 3.72 -8.33 6.40
CA GLY A 38 4.75 -8.74 5.42
C GLY A 38 5.71 -7.61 5.00
N LEU A 39 5.72 -6.49 5.72
CA LEU A 39 6.69 -5.42 5.48
C LEU A 39 7.99 -5.72 6.23
N LEU A 40 9.13 -5.36 5.63
CA LEU A 40 10.45 -5.58 6.23
C LEU A 40 10.80 -4.57 7.33
N LYS A 41 10.07 -3.45 7.41
CA LYS A 41 10.35 -2.33 8.32
C LYS A 41 9.08 -1.52 8.61
N PRO A 42 9.05 -0.79 9.75
CA PRO A 42 7.98 0.16 10.06
C PRO A 42 7.71 1.07 8.86
N SER A 43 6.43 1.25 8.53
CA SER A 43 6.03 1.99 7.33
C SER A 43 4.77 2.82 7.58
N VAL A 44 4.55 3.79 6.71
CA VAL A 44 3.41 4.71 6.70
C VAL A 44 2.72 4.67 5.35
N ILE A 45 1.39 4.67 5.37
CA ILE A 45 0.54 4.84 4.19
C ILE A 45 0.48 6.34 3.88
N LYS A 46 0.79 6.73 2.65
CA LYS A 46 0.63 8.11 2.16
C LYS A 46 -0.76 8.28 1.55
N PRO A 47 -1.44 9.43 1.71
CA PRO A 47 -2.76 9.69 1.14
C PRO A 47 -2.68 9.99 -0.38
N ILE A 48 -1.90 9.18 -1.12
CA ILE A 48 -1.70 9.30 -2.56
C ILE A 48 -2.28 8.05 -3.19
N LEU A 49 -3.43 8.21 -3.83
CA LEU A 49 -4.10 7.17 -4.61
C LEU A 49 -3.68 7.30 -6.07
N THR A 50 -3.33 6.18 -6.67
CA THR A 50 -3.01 6.10 -8.10
C THR A 50 -3.68 4.87 -8.71
N THR A 51 -3.93 4.94 -10.01
CA THR A 51 -4.39 3.78 -10.78
C THR A 51 -3.22 3.28 -11.62
N ILE A 52 -2.92 1.99 -11.53
CA ILE A 52 -1.85 1.34 -12.30
C ILE A 52 -2.40 0.12 -13.03
N GLU A 53 -1.81 -0.21 -14.17
CA GLU A 53 -2.11 -1.46 -14.85
C GLU A 53 -1.63 -2.65 -13.98
N GLN A 54 -2.41 -3.73 -13.95
CA GLN A 54 -2.10 -4.95 -13.20
C GLN A 54 -0.77 -5.59 -13.60
N GLY A 55 -0.37 -5.47 -14.87
CA GLY A 55 0.92 -5.94 -15.36
C GLY A 55 2.13 -5.26 -14.69
N LEU A 56 1.93 -4.11 -14.03
CA LEU A 56 2.98 -3.44 -13.26
C LEU A 56 3.15 -4.01 -11.83
N VAL A 57 2.23 -4.87 -11.37
CA VAL A 57 2.33 -5.53 -10.07
C VAL A 57 3.27 -6.73 -10.19
N LEU A 58 4.47 -6.59 -9.63
CA LEU A 58 5.49 -7.65 -9.71
C LEU A 58 5.21 -8.81 -8.76
N ASN A 59 4.97 -8.51 -7.47
CA ASN A 59 4.81 -9.52 -6.43
C ASN A 59 3.93 -8.99 -5.28
N THR A 60 3.27 -9.90 -4.57
CA THR A 60 2.62 -9.60 -3.28
C THR A 60 3.62 -9.74 -2.14
N LEU A 61 3.86 -8.65 -1.39
CA LEU A 61 4.77 -8.67 -0.23
C LEU A 61 4.08 -9.12 1.06
N GLY A 62 2.76 -8.93 1.16
CA GLY A 62 1.97 -9.29 2.33
C GLY A 62 0.56 -8.73 2.23
N ARG A 63 -0.17 -8.71 3.35
CA ARG A 63 -1.56 -8.23 3.42
C ARG A 63 -1.84 -7.61 4.79
N LEU A 64 -2.42 -6.42 4.76
CA LEU A 64 -2.96 -5.73 5.93
C LEU A 64 -4.38 -6.20 6.23
#